data_AF-A0A3R7USF4-F1
#
_entry.id   AF-A0A3R7USF4-F1
#
_cell.length_a   1.000
_cell.length_b   1.000
_cell.length_c   1.000
_cell.angle_alpha   90.00
_cell.angle_beta   90.00
_cell.angle_gamma   90.00
#
_symmetry.space_group_name_H-M   'P 1'
#
loop_
_entity.id
_entity.type
_entity.pdbx_description
1 polymer ?
#
loop_
_entity_poly.entity_id
_entity_poly.type
_entity_poly.pdbx_seq_one_letter_code
_entity_poly.pdbx_strand_id
1 'polypeptide(L)'
;MIQRLFFLISLPIVFTSSDAPDWGQTGHRVIGLVAEQHLTQQTHAAVHDLLEGESLAFVSTFGDEIRSIRDYDHFKPWHYVNMPLDNRYGEEEPNPKGDV
;
A
#
# COMPACT_ATOMS: atom_id res chain seq x y z
N MET A 1 -31.57 -54.30 16.19
CA MET A 1 -31.59 -52.85 15.87
C MET A 1 -30.16 -52.39 15.67
N ILE A 2 -29.79 -52.02 14.45
CA ILE A 2 -28.40 -51.67 14.08
C ILE A 2 -28.18 -50.18 14.38
N GLN A 3 -27.30 -49.85 15.33
CA GLN A 3 -26.89 -48.46 15.55
C GLN A 3 -26.00 -48.02 14.38
N ARG A 4 -26.43 -47.01 13.63
CA ARG A 4 -25.62 -46.38 12.57
C ARG A 4 -24.68 -45.38 13.21
N LEU A 5 -23.39 -45.71 13.27
CA LEU A 5 -22.34 -44.79 13.68
C LEU A 5 -22.11 -43.78 12.53
N PHE A 6 -22.56 -42.54 12.71
CA PHE A 6 -22.25 -41.45 11.78
C PHE A 6 -20.84 -40.93 12.09
N PHE A 7 -19.87 -41.26 11.23
CA PHE A 7 -18.55 -40.63 11.24
C PHE A 7 -18.67 -39.26 10.57
N LEU A 8 -18.63 -38.18 11.35
CA LEU A 8 -18.43 -36.83 10.85
C LEU A 8 -16.97 -36.72 10.38
N ILE A 9 -16.75 -36.88 9.09
CA ILE A 9 -15.47 -36.56 8.45
C ILE A 9 -15.34 -35.04 8.52
N SER A 10 -14.48 -34.53 9.40
CA SER A 10 -14.09 -33.13 9.40
C SER A 10 -13.20 -32.90 8.17
N LEU A 11 -13.71 -32.16 7.19
CA LEU A 11 -12.92 -31.73 6.05
C LEU A 11 -11.99 -30.59 6.53
N PRO A 12 -10.66 -30.70 6.41
CA PRO A 12 -9.79 -29.58 6.75
C PRO A 12 -10.02 -28.46 5.74
N ILE A 13 -10.57 -27.34 6.21
CA ILE A 13 -10.65 -26.10 5.44
C ILE A 13 -9.22 -25.56 5.35
N VAL A 14 -8.61 -25.69 4.18
CA VAL A 14 -7.33 -25.04 3.88
C VAL A 14 -7.64 -23.61 3.49
N PHE A 15 -7.36 -22.66 4.40
CA PHE A 15 -7.34 -21.24 4.07
C PHE A 15 -6.07 -20.97 3.25
N THR A 16 -6.19 -20.85 1.94
CA THR A 16 -5.14 -20.30 1.10
C THR A 16 -5.22 -18.78 1.21
N SER A 17 -4.31 -18.16 1.96
CA SER A 17 -4.14 -16.71 1.86
C SER A 17 -3.58 -16.41 0.48
N SER A 18 -4.36 -15.73 -0.35
CA SER A 18 -3.81 -15.09 -1.55
C SER A 18 -3.04 -13.86 -1.05
N ASP A 19 -1.71 -13.96 -0.98
CA ASP A 19 -0.85 -12.81 -0.71
C ASP A 19 -0.89 -11.89 -1.93
N ALA A 20 -1.95 -11.09 -2.03
CA ALA A 20 -1.93 -9.93 -2.90
C ALA A 20 -0.88 -8.95 -2.36
N PRO A 21 -0.16 -8.21 -3.21
CA PRO A 21 0.71 -7.14 -2.75
C PRO A 21 -0.09 -6.15 -1.91
N ASP A 22 0.11 -6.19 -0.59
CA ASP A 22 -0.51 -5.27 0.34
C ASP A 22 0.42 -4.07 0.52
N TRP A 23 0.07 -2.98 -0.17
CA TRP A 23 0.73 -1.69 -0.02
C TRP A 23 0.16 -0.88 1.14
N GLY A 24 -0.53 -1.49 2.10
CA GLY A 24 -0.86 -0.86 3.37
C GLY A 24 0.40 -0.47 4.17
N GLN A 25 0.24 -0.23 5.47
CA GLN A 25 1.35 0.33 6.27
C GLN A 25 2.67 -0.47 6.18
N THR A 26 2.58 -1.81 6.16
CA THR A 26 3.77 -2.66 6.04
C THR A 26 4.43 -2.50 4.67
N GLY A 27 3.67 -2.53 3.58
CA GLY A 27 4.19 -2.36 2.23
C GLY A 27 4.88 -1.00 2.04
N HIS A 28 4.25 0.09 2.50
CA HIS A 28 4.85 1.43 2.48
C HIS A 28 6.18 1.47 3.23
N ARG A 29 6.24 0.92 4.45
CA ARG A 29 7.47 0.88 5.26
C ARG A 29 8.58 0.07 4.61
N VAL A 30 8.22 -1.07 4.01
CA VAL A 30 9.18 -1.93 3.30
C VAL A 30 9.75 -1.20 2.08
N ILE A 31 8.93 -0.53 1.28
CA ILE A 31 9.42 0.30 0.16
C ILE A 31 10.35 1.39 0.68
N GLY A 32 9.95 2.13 1.71
CA GLY A 32 10.76 3.21 2.30
C GLY A 32 12.13 2.71 2.75
N LEU A 33 12.17 1.56 3.44
CA LEU A 33 13.42 0.93 3.90
C LEU A 33 14.32 0.52 2.72
N VAL A 34 13.76 -0.14 1.71
CA VAL A 34 14.53 -0.56 0.52
C VAL A 34 15.06 0.65 -0.22
N ALA A 35 14.25 1.70 -0.40
CA ALA A 35 14.67 2.93 -1.06
C ALA A 35 15.84 3.60 -0.32
N GLU A 36 15.76 3.70 1.01
CA GLU A 36 16.81 4.28 1.86
C GLU A 36 18.16 3.58 1.70
N GLN A 37 18.16 2.24 1.59
CA GLN A 37 19.36 1.43 1.38
C GLN A 37 20.03 1.66 0.01
N HIS A 38 19.30 2.19 -0.97
CA HIS A 38 19.80 2.45 -2.32
C HIS A 38 20.13 3.92 -2.57
N LEU A 39 20.01 4.79 -1.55
CA LEU A 39 20.41 6.19 -1.67
C LEU A 39 21.93 6.31 -1.77
N THR A 40 22.39 7.27 -2.57
CA THR A 40 23.78 7.71 -2.48
C THR A 40 24.00 8.39 -1.13
N GLN A 41 25.25 8.41 -0.65
CA GLN A 41 25.59 9.09 0.61
C GLN A 41 25.13 10.55 0.65
N GLN A 42 25.22 11.24 -0.48
CA GLN A 42 24.86 12.65 -0.60
C GLN A 42 23.33 12.84 -0.56
N THR A 43 22.58 11.95 -1.23
CA THR A 43 21.11 11.94 -1.16
C THR A 43 20.62 11.57 0.23
N HIS A 44 21.22 10.55 0.86
CA HIS A 44 20.89 10.15 2.23
C HIS A 44 21.07 11.32 3.21
N ALA A 45 22.19 12.04 3.14
CA ALA A 45 22.41 13.20 4.01
C ALA A 45 21.36 14.31 3.81
N ALA A 46 21.00 14.61 2.56
CA ALA A 46 19.99 15.62 2.25
C ALA A 46 18.58 15.21 2.71
N VAL A 47 18.21 13.94 2.51
CA VAL A 47 16.92 13.40 2.98
C VAL A 47 16.87 13.38 4.50
N HIS A 48 17.94 12.95 5.16
CA HIS A 48 18.03 12.92 6.62
C HIS A 48 17.87 14.32 7.24
N ASP A 49 18.49 15.35 6.64
CA ASP A 49 18.32 16.74 7.07
C ASP A 49 16.88 17.23 6.85
N LEU A 50 16.30 16.96 5.69
CA LEU A 50 14.91 17.33 5.36
C LEU A 50 13.88 16.69 6.30
N LEU A 51 14.14 15.45 6.72
CA LEU A 51 13.26 14.67 7.58
C LEU A 51 13.61 14.81 9.07
N GLU A 52 14.49 15.74 9.44
CA GLU A 52 14.93 15.96 10.83
C GLU A 52 15.42 14.68 11.53
N GLY A 53 16.03 13.80 10.74
CA GLY A 53 16.58 12.53 11.20
C GLY A 53 15.68 11.31 11.07
N GLU A 54 14.42 11.48 10.66
CA GLU A 54 13.49 10.37 10.46
C GLU A 54 13.82 9.54 9.21
N SER A 55 13.57 8.24 9.30
CA SER A 55 13.81 7.30 8.19
C SER A 55 12.74 7.40 7.10
N LEU A 56 13.09 7.04 5.86
CA LEU A 56 12.10 6.91 4.78
C LEU A 56 11.02 5.87 5.11
N ALA A 57 11.37 4.81 5.84
CA ALA A 57 10.41 3.83 6.32
C ALA A 57 9.38 4.46 7.26
N PHE A 58 9.81 5.32 8.19
CA PHE A 58 8.92 5.98 9.15
C PHE A 58 7.91 6.90 8.46
N VAL A 59 8.39 7.78 7.57
CA VAL A 59 7.52 8.77 6.91
C VAL A 59 6.68 8.20 5.76
N SER A 60 6.92 6.94 5.35
CA SER A 60 6.27 6.31 4.20
C SER A 60 4.74 6.25 4.27
N THR A 61 4.15 6.26 5.48
CA THR A 61 2.69 6.21 5.69
C THR A 61 2.04 7.58 5.84
N PHE A 62 2.83 8.64 5.91
CA PHE A 62 2.33 10.00 6.17
C PHE A 62 1.26 10.44 5.18
N GLY A 63 1.42 10.13 3.89
CA GLY A 63 0.42 10.45 2.86
C GLY A 63 -0.95 9.85 3.15
N ASP A 64 -0.98 8.58 3.58
CA ASP A 64 -2.21 7.87 3.94
C ASP A 64 -2.83 8.38 5.26
N GLU A 65 -1.99 8.79 6.20
CA GLU A 65 -2.41 9.36 7.47
C GLU A 65 -3.07 10.73 7.28
N ILE A 66 -2.45 11.64 6.50
CA ILE A 66 -2.99 12.98 6.30
C ILE A 66 -4.27 12.98 5.49
N ARG A 67 -4.39 12.17 4.42
CA ARG A 67 -5.62 12.11 3.59
C ARG A 67 -6.83 11.56 4.34
N SER A 68 -6.60 10.98 5.52
CA SER A 68 -7.66 10.50 6.42
C SER A 68 -8.23 11.61 7.29
N ILE A 69 -7.60 12.79 7.32
CA ILE A 69 -8.06 14.00 8.00
C ILE A 69 -8.89 14.82 7.02
N ARG A 70 -10.11 15.21 7.44
CA ARG A 70 -11.09 15.92 6.59
C ARG A 70 -10.54 17.15 5.87
N ASP A 71 -9.69 17.93 6.53
CA ASP A 71 -9.16 19.18 5.98
C ASP A 71 -8.15 18.92 4.83
N TYR A 72 -7.66 17.68 4.72
CA TYR A 72 -6.70 17.20 3.71
C TYR A 72 -7.30 16.20 2.74
N ASP A 73 -8.63 16.08 2.70
CA ASP A 73 -9.36 15.15 1.80
C ASP A 73 -9.03 15.36 0.31
N HIS A 74 -8.57 16.55 -0.06
CA HIS A 74 -8.17 16.88 -1.42
C HIS A 74 -6.94 16.12 -1.92
N PHE A 75 -6.14 15.50 -1.04
CA PHE A 75 -5.04 14.61 -1.43
C PHE A 75 -5.50 13.20 -1.81
N LYS A 76 -6.75 12.82 -1.52
CA LYS A 76 -7.23 11.46 -1.82
C LYS A 76 -7.01 11.02 -3.28
N PRO A 77 -7.26 11.87 -4.29
CA PRO A 77 -7.04 11.51 -5.69
C PRO A 77 -5.57 11.29 -6.07
N TRP A 78 -4.59 11.68 -5.23
CA TRP A 78 -3.16 11.58 -5.56
C TRP A 78 -2.61 10.15 -5.41
N HIS A 79 -3.40 9.24 -4.81
CA HIS A 79 -2.96 7.87 -4.50
C HIS A 79 -3.37 6.83 -5.53
N TYR A 80 -4.12 7.22 -6.57
CA TYR A 80 -4.63 6.29 -7.57
C TYR A 80 -4.97 7.01 -8.88
N VAL A 81 -4.96 6.26 -9.97
CA VAL A 81 -5.48 6.70 -11.26
C VAL A 81 -6.73 5.88 -11.57
N ASN A 82 -7.81 6.56 -11.95
CA ASN A 82 -9.02 5.90 -12.44
C ASN A 82 -8.91 5.75 -13.95
N MET A 83 -8.95 4.51 -14.43
CA MET A 83 -8.81 4.18 -15.84
C MET A 83 -9.78 3.04 -16.20
N PRO A 84 -10.50 3.13 -17.34
CA PRO A 84 -11.23 2.00 -17.90
C PRO A 84 -10.33 0.77 -18.11
N LEU A 85 -10.88 -0.42 -17.94
CA LEU A 85 -10.11 -1.67 -18.04
C LEU A 85 -9.70 -2.00 -19.49
N ASP A 86 -10.39 -1.42 -20.47
CA ASP A 86 -10.17 -1.60 -21.90
C ASP A 86 -9.18 -0.60 -22.51
N ASN A 87 -8.67 0.34 -21.71
CA ASN A 87 -7.73 1.36 -22.17
C ASN A 87 -6.33 1.17 -21.59
N ARG A 88 -5.34 1.85 -22.18
CA ARG A 88 -3.97 1.88 -21.67
C ARG A 88 -3.74 3.11 -20.79
N TYR A 89 -2.83 2.97 -19.83
CA TYR A 89 -2.42 4.08 -18.97
C TYR A 89 -1.93 5.27 -19.80
N GLY A 90 -2.52 6.44 -19.54
CA GLY A 90 -2.22 7.69 -20.24
C GLY A 90 -3.09 7.98 -21.47
N GLU A 91 -4.01 7.10 -21.85
CA GLU A 91 -4.98 7.38 -22.92
C GLU A 91 -6.18 8.20 -22.43
N GLU A 92 -6.47 8.16 -21.12
CA GLU A 92 -7.51 8.99 -20.49
C GLU A 92 -7.05 10.42 -20.26
N GLU A 93 -8.01 11.35 -20.21
CA GLU A 93 -7.77 12.66 -19.60
C GLU A 93 -7.50 12.47 -18.10
N PRO A 94 -6.33 12.88 -17.58
CA PRO A 94 -6.00 12.70 -16.17
C PRO A 94 -6.95 13.49 -15.26
N ASN A 95 -7.19 13.00 -14.04
CA ASN A 95 -8.06 13.70 -13.12
C ASN A 95 -7.36 14.99 -12.64
N PRO A 96 -7.90 16.20 -12.90
CA PRO A 96 -7.23 17.46 -12.55
C PRO A 96 -7.04 17.67 -11.04
N LYS A 97 -7.64 16.82 -10.20
CA LYS A 97 -7.48 16.86 -8.74
C LYS A 97 -6.38 15.94 -8.20
N GLY A 98 -5.81 15.05 -9.02
CA GLY A 98 -4.87 14.02 -8.55
C GLY A 98 -3.69 13.76 -9.47
N ASP A 99 -3.90 13.90 -10.77
CA ASP A 99 -2.87 13.70 -11.78
C ASP A 99 -2.35 15.08 -12.23
N VAL A 100 -1.41 15.62 -11.46
CA VAL A 100 -0.70 16.89 -11.73
C VAL A 100 0.71 16.64 -12.27
#